data_AF-A0A523E1F8-F1
#
_entry.id   AF-A0A523E1F8-F1
#
_cell.length_a   1.000
_cell.length_b   1.000
_cell.length_c   1.000
_cell.angle_alpha   90.00
_cell.angle_beta   90.00
_cell.angle_gamma   90.00
#
_symmetry.space_group_name_H-M   'P 1'
#
loop_
_entity.id
_entity.type
_entity.pdbx_description
1 polymer ?
#
loop_
_entity_poly.entity_id
_entity_poly.type
_entity_poly.pdbx_seq_one_letter_code
_entity_poly.pdbx_strand_id
1 'polypeptide(L)'
;MDHTRRRNPGNGSRLHDRGRRHPPRAVKRDIDLLRRILLDLESGSSAVHDGGEDTETLHYHIQLLHDAGLIVADELVPGQWWPERITWAGHEFLDLARNDISWNRAKSNVASKVGSAPFGIVQELLARDLRSALSSARTKKK
;
A
#
# COMPACT_ATOMS: atom_id res chain seq x y z
N MET A 1 60.41 1.71 -45.43
CA MET A 1 59.77 1.53 -44.11
C MET A 1 59.00 2.80 -43.84
N ASP A 2 57.71 2.78 -44.16
CA ASP A 2 56.78 3.91 -44.11
C ASP A 2 56.10 3.96 -42.74
N HIS A 3 56.22 5.08 -42.03
CA HIS A 3 55.34 5.43 -40.91
C HIS A 3 55.07 6.93 -40.93
N THR A 4 54.18 7.35 -41.83
CA THR A 4 53.56 8.68 -41.79
C THR A 4 52.41 8.77 -40.77
N ARG A 5 52.23 10.00 -40.28
CA ARG A 5 51.05 10.64 -39.65
C ARG A 5 50.82 10.55 -38.13
N ARG A 6 51.03 11.72 -37.53
CA ARG A 6 50.37 12.29 -36.34
C ARG A 6 48.84 12.08 -36.31
N ARG A 7 48.27 11.93 -35.10
CA ARG A 7 47.05 12.65 -34.63
C ARG A 7 46.91 12.56 -33.09
N ASN A 8 46.68 13.70 -32.46
CA ASN A 8 46.23 13.92 -31.07
C ASN A 8 44.70 14.19 -31.07
N PRO A 9 44.05 14.51 -29.93
CA PRO A 9 43.53 13.68 -28.84
C PRO A 9 42.00 13.42 -28.97
N GLY A 10 41.49 12.40 -28.28
CA GLY A 10 40.05 12.11 -28.18
C GLY A 10 39.61 11.90 -26.74
N ASN A 11 38.97 12.93 -26.19
CA ASN A 11 38.22 12.94 -24.94
C ASN A 11 37.20 11.77 -24.89
N GLY A 12 37.13 11.07 -23.77
CA GLY A 12 36.21 9.94 -23.58
C GLY A 12 35.97 9.68 -22.11
N SER A 13 35.20 10.58 -21.48
CA SER A 13 34.64 10.42 -20.14
C SER A 13 34.04 9.02 -19.97
N ARG A 14 34.69 8.16 -19.16
CA ARG A 14 34.06 6.91 -18.71
C ARG A 14 33.33 7.19 -17.41
N LEU A 15 32.07 7.52 -17.64
CA LEU A 15 30.99 7.80 -16.71
C LEU A 15 31.10 7.00 -15.41
N HIS A 16 30.96 7.71 -14.30
CA HIS A 16 30.52 7.12 -13.04
C HIS A 16 29.26 6.31 -13.33
N ASP A 17 29.28 5.03 -12.95
CA ASP A 17 28.10 4.18 -12.84
C ASP A 17 27.19 4.72 -11.71
N ARG A 18 26.57 5.88 -11.98
CA ARG A 18 25.56 6.49 -11.12
C ARG A 18 24.21 5.99 -11.56
N GLY A 19 23.65 5.14 -10.71
CA GLY A 19 22.26 4.76 -10.75
C GLY A 19 22.02 3.56 -11.65
N ARG A 20 22.17 2.37 -11.06
CA ARG A 20 21.25 1.28 -11.36
C ARG A 20 19.84 1.77 -11.01
N ARG A 21 19.23 2.55 -11.91
CA ARG A 21 17.79 2.77 -11.90
C ARG A 21 17.20 1.39 -12.14
N HIS A 22 16.81 0.71 -11.06
CA HIS A 22 15.89 -0.39 -11.22
C HIS A 22 14.68 0.17 -11.96
N PRO A 23 14.18 -0.47 -13.02
CA PRO A 23 12.92 -0.08 -13.60
C PRO A 23 11.88 -0.05 -12.47
N PRO A 24 10.97 0.95 -12.42
CA PRO A 24 9.96 1.02 -11.37
C PRO A 24 9.28 -0.34 -11.31
N ARG A 25 9.44 -1.05 -10.18
CA ARG A 25 8.74 -2.31 -9.99
C ARG A 25 7.27 -1.95 -10.01
N ALA A 26 6.49 -2.60 -10.87
CA ALA A 26 5.05 -2.41 -10.87
C ALA A 26 4.49 -2.97 -9.56
N VAL A 27 4.43 -2.14 -8.51
CA VAL A 27 3.87 -2.50 -7.22
C VAL A 27 2.36 -2.56 -7.39
N LYS A 28 1.81 -3.77 -7.30
CA LYS A 28 0.36 -3.96 -7.28
C LYS A 28 -0.16 -3.55 -5.91
N ARG A 29 -1.31 -2.89 -5.92
CA ARG A 29 -2.06 -2.59 -4.69
C ARG A 29 -2.42 -3.89 -3.97
N ASP A 30 -1.93 -4.05 -2.75
CA ASP A 30 -2.23 -5.12 -1.83
C ASP A 30 -3.13 -4.60 -0.70
N ILE A 31 -4.36 -5.09 -0.67
CA ILE A 31 -5.39 -4.66 0.29
C ILE A 31 -5.14 -5.24 1.69
N ASP A 32 -4.49 -6.39 1.81
CA ASP A 32 -4.07 -6.95 3.10
C ASP A 32 -2.92 -6.13 3.69
N LEU A 33 -2.01 -5.64 2.86
CA LEU A 33 -0.96 -4.72 3.28
C LEU A 33 -1.51 -3.39 3.81
N LEU A 34 -2.48 -2.79 3.11
CA LEU A 34 -3.17 -1.58 3.58
C LEU A 34 -3.81 -1.78 4.96
N ARG A 35 -4.49 -2.92 5.18
CA ARG A 35 -5.11 -3.26 6.47
C ARG A 35 -4.05 -3.41 7.56
N ARG A 36 -2.94 -4.10 7.29
CA ARG A 36 -1.85 -4.28 8.25
C ARG A 36 -1.24 -2.94 8.68
N ILE A 37 -0.89 -2.08 7.72
CA ILE A 37 -0.34 -0.75 8.00
C ILE A 37 -1.27 0.05 8.91
N LEU A 38 -2.58 0.04 8.64
CA LEU A 38 -3.56 0.74 9.48
C LEU A 38 -3.63 0.19 10.91
N LEU A 39 -3.57 -1.14 11.08
CA LEU A 39 -3.56 -1.78 12.41
C LEU A 39 -2.27 -1.43 13.18
N ASP A 40 -1.13 -1.43 12.50
CA ASP A 40 0.17 -1.07 13.09
C ASP A 40 0.15 0.39 13.56
N LEU A 41 -0.35 1.30 12.73
CA LEU A 41 -0.49 2.72 13.08
C LEU A 41 -1.43 2.94 14.28
N GLU A 42 -2.53 2.18 14.36
CA GLU A 42 -3.47 2.29 15.47
C GLU A 42 -2.86 1.81 16.79
N SER A 43 -1.99 0.79 16.73
CA SER A 43 -1.28 0.28 17.90
C SER A 43 -0.20 1.25 18.44
N GLY A 44 0.09 2.32 17.71
CA GLY A 44 1.17 3.26 18.02
C GLY A 44 2.56 2.71 17.73
N SER A 45 2.67 1.63 16.96
CA SER A 45 3.95 1.08 16.55
C SER A 45 4.65 2.04 15.59
N SER A 46 5.81 2.56 15.98
CA SER A 46 6.70 3.32 15.08
C SER A 46 7.39 2.42 14.06
N ALA A 47 7.39 1.11 14.30
CA ALA A 47 7.78 0.10 13.33
C ALA A 47 6.55 -0.22 12.48
N VAL A 48 6.24 0.66 11.53
CA VAL A 48 5.40 0.26 10.40
C VAL A 48 6.24 -0.76 9.63
N HIS A 49 6.04 -2.03 9.98
CA HIS A 49 6.66 -3.27 9.46
C HIS A 49 7.92 -3.86 10.11
N ASP A 50 7.75 -5.16 10.40
CA ASP A 50 8.73 -6.22 10.58
C ASP A 50 8.40 -7.47 9.71
N GLY A 51 7.47 -7.36 8.76
CA GLY A 51 6.90 -8.45 7.95
C GLY A 51 7.65 -8.87 6.66
N GLY A 52 8.85 -8.33 6.39
CA GLY A 52 9.69 -8.74 5.25
C GLY A 52 9.34 -8.12 3.88
N GLU A 53 8.44 -7.13 3.83
CA GLU A 53 8.14 -6.37 2.61
C GLU A 53 9.27 -5.40 2.25
N ASP A 54 9.45 -5.16 0.97
CA ASP A 54 10.39 -4.15 0.46
C ASP A 54 9.95 -2.74 0.85
N THR A 55 10.92 -1.88 1.21
CA THR A 55 10.67 -0.51 1.67
C THR A 55 9.93 0.34 0.65
N GLU A 56 10.16 0.16 -0.66
CA GLU A 56 9.44 0.88 -1.72
C GLU A 56 7.95 0.49 -1.74
N THR A 57 7.66 -0.79 -1.59
CA THR A 57 6.29 -1.31 -1.50
C THR A 57 5.55 -0.68 -0.32
N LEU A 58 6.20 -0.58 0.84
CA LEU A 58 5.60 0.02 2.03
C LEU A 58 5.19 1.49 1.80
N HIS A 59 6.13 2.31 1.36
CA HIS A 59 5.88 3.75 1.15
C HIS A 59 4.82 3.99 0.07
N TYR A 60 4.79 3.17 -0.98
CA TYR A 60 3.72 3.21 -1.98
C TYR A 60 2.34 2.93 -1.36
N HIS A 61 2.22 1.98 -0.44
CA HIS A 61 0.95 1.69 0.22
C HIS A 61 0.55 2.76 1.25
N ILE A 62 1.51 3.38 1.93
CA ILE A 62 1.27 4.56 2.78
C ILE A 62 0.72 5.71 1.94
N GLN A 63 1.32 5.99 0.78
CA GLN A 63 0.80 6.97 -0.16
C GLN A 63 -0.64 6.65 -0.58
N LEU A 64 -0.96 5.39 -0.92
CA LEU A 64 -2.33 5.00 -1.28
C LEU A 64 -3.33 5.20 -0.13
N LEU A 65 -2.94 4.97 1.12
CA LEU A 65 -3.78 5.22 2.29
C LEU A 65 -4.03 6.72 2.49
N HIS A 66 -3.00 7.54 2.27
CA HIS A 66 -3.10 8.99 2.31
C HIS A 66 -4.03 9.51 1.21
N ASP A 67 -3.84 9.07 -0.03
CA ASP A 67 -4.66 9.46 -1.18
C ASP A 67 -6.13 9.02 -1.02
N ALA A 68 -6.37 7.92 -0.31
CA ALA A 68 -7.71 7.45 0.04
C ALA A 68 -8.33 8.20 1.24
N GLY A 69 -7.59 9.11 1.88
CA GLY A 69 -8.03 9.88 3.05
C GLY A 69 -8.16 9.05 4.34
N LEU A 70 -7.53 7.87 4.42
CA LEU A 70 -7.59 6.99 5.60
C LEU A 70 -6.54 7.36 6.64
N ILE A 71 -5.44 7.96 6.21
CA ILE A 71 -4.39 8.49 7.08
C ILE A 71 -4.03 9.91 6.64
N VAL A 72 -3.38 10.64 7.54
CA VAL A 72 -2.58 11.82 7.21
C VAL A 72 -1.13 11.36 7.18
N ALA A 73 -0.43 11.68 6.10
CA ALA A 73 0.96 11.32 5.88
C ALA A 73 1.61 12.34 4.97
N ASP A 74 2.91 12.57 5.15
CA ASP A 74 3.68 13.53 4.37
C ASP A 74 4.86 12.85 3.69
N GLU A 75 5.16 13.31 2.47
CA GLU A 75 6.35 12.89 1.73
C GLU A 75 7.55 13.73 2.19
N LEU A 76 8.44 13.14 2.99
CA LEU A 76 9.62 13.84 3.51
C LEU A 76 10.71 13.96 2.44
N VAL A 77 10.85 12.92 1.61
CA VAL A 77 11.71 12.90 0.42
C VAL A 77 10.99 12.12 -0.68
N PRO A 78 11.30 12.37 -1.97
CA PRO A 78 10.62 11.70 -3.07
C PRO A 78 10.62 10.17 -2.93
N GLY A 79 9.43 9.57 -2.87
CA GLY A 79 9.20 8.14 -2.69
C GLY A 79 9.17 7.67 -1.24
N GLN A 80 9.31 8.56 -0.25
CA GLN A 80 9.33 8.22 1.17
C GLN A 80 8.26 8.98 1.96
N TRP A 81 7.20 8.25 2.28
CA TRP A 81 6.00 8.73 2.98
C TRP A 81 6.00 8.39 4.47
N TRP A 82 5.81 9.38 5.33
CA TRP A 82 5.69 9.20 6.77
C TRP A 82 4.25 9.38 7.24
N PRO A 83 3.63 8.35 7.84
CA PRO A 83 2.30 8.46 8.42
C PRO A 83 2.35 9.25 9.73
N GLU A 84 1.50 10.26 9.87
CA GLU A 84 1.38 11.07 11.08
C GLU A 84 0.27 10.55 12.00
N ARG A 85 -0.91 10.27 11.43
CA ARG A 85 -2.08 9.80 12.18
C ARG A 85 -3.12 9.14 11.28
N ILE A 86 -4.00 8.36 11.90
CA ILE A 86 -5.20 7.81 11.25
C ILE A 86 -6.30 8.90 11.23
N THR A 87 -7.05 8.97 10.14
CA THR A 87 -8.22 9.85 10.04
C THR A 87 -9.45 9.20 10.65
N TRP A 88 -10.52 9.97 10.84
CA TRP A 88 -11.81 9.41 11.24
C TRP A 88 -12.28 8.29 10.29
N ALA A 89 -12.20 8.52 8.98
CA ALA A 89 -12.57 7.53 7.97
C ALA A 89 -11.68 6.29 8.03
N GLY A 90 -10.39 6.46 8.36
CA GLY A 90 -9.47 5.35 8.61
C GLY A 90 -9.91 4.47 9.78
N HIS A 91 -10.36 5.07 10.89
CA HIS A 91 -10.91 4.32 12.03
C HIS A 91 -12.21 3.59 11.67
N GLU A 92 -13.13 4.23 10.94
CA GLU A 92 -14.37 3.56 10.49
C GLU A 92 -14.06 2.37 9.56
N PHE A 93 -13.10 2.51 8.67
CA PHE A 93 -12.64 1.41 7.83
C PHE A 93 -12.00 0.29 8.67
N LEU A 94 -11.14 0.64 9.64
CA LEU A 94 -10.52 -0.33 10.53
C LEU A 94 -11.55 -1.11 11.34
N ASP A 95 -12.57 -0.46 11.89
CA ASP A 95 -13.63 -1.14 12.65
C ASP A 95 -14.36 -2.19 11.81
N LEU A 96 -14.59 -1.88 10.53
CA LEU A 96 -15.16 -2.82 9.56
C LEU A 96 -14.19 -3.95 9.19
N ALA A 97 -12.91 -3.64 9.04
CA ALA A 97 -11.88 -4.56 8.59
C ALA A 97 -11.23 -5.36 9.73
N ARG A 98 -11.47 -5.03 11.00
CA ARG A 98 -10.79 -5.65 12.16
C ARG A 98 -11.12 -7.13 12.31
N ASN A 99 -12.37 -7.51 12.01
CA ASN A 99 -12.81 -8.90 12.13
C ASN A 99 -12.32 -9.74 10.94
N ASP A 100 -11.45 -10.72 11.20
CA ASP A 100 -10.88 -11.59 10.15
C ASP A 100 -11.93 -12.39 9.37
N ILE A 101 -13.05 -12.77 10.00
CA ILE A 101 -14.14 -13.51 9.34
C ILE A 101 -14.84 -12.59 8.33
N SER A 102 -15.19 -11.37 8.74
CA SER A 102 -15.81 -10.37 7.87
C SER A 102 -14.85 -9.94 6.75
N TRP A 103 -13.58 -9.72 7.08
CA TRP A 103 -12.54 -9.36 6.13
C TRP A 103 -12.32 -10.43 5.06
N ASN A 104 -12.12 -11.68 5.47
CA ASN A 104 -11.91 -12.79 4.54
C ASN A 104 -13.14 -13.04 3.67
N ARG A 105 -14.35 -12.84 4.20
CA ARG A 105 -15.59 -12.91 3.43
C ARG A 105 -15.68 -11.80 2.38
N ALA A 106 -15.37 -10.56 2.75
CA ALA A 106 -15.35 -9.44 1.81
C ALA A 106 -14.30 -9.66 0.70
N LYS A 107 -13.08 -10.08 1.06
CA LYS A 107 -12.03 -10.44 0.09
C LYS A 107 -12.46 -11.57 -0.83
N SER A 108 -13.03 -12.65 -0.29
CA SER A 108 -13.50 -13.78 -1.08
C SER A 108 -14.59 -13.36 -2.07
N ASN A 109 -15.53 -12.51 -1.64
CA ASN A 109 -16.58 -11.95 -2.51
C ASN A 109 -16.01 -11.08 -3.64
N VAL A 110 -14.94 -10.34 -3.40
CA VAL A 110 -14.25 -9.52 -4.41
C VAL A 110 -13.44 -10.38 -5.37
N ALA A 111 -12.59 -11.27 -4.83
CA ALA A 111 -11.70 -12.12 -5.60
C ALA A 111 -12.48 -13.07 -6.52
N SER A 112 -13.59 -13.64 -6.03
CA SER A 112 -14.44 -14.55 -6.82
C SER A 112 -15.20 -13.89 -7.97
N LYS A 113 -15.36 -12.55 -7.95
CA LYS A 113 -16.23 -11.84 -8.91
C LYS A 113 -15.49 -10.94 -9.88
N VAL A 114 -14.36 -10.33 -9.47
CA VAL A 114 -13.70 -9.28 -10.27
C VAL A 114 -12.17 -9.36 -10.22
N GLY A 115 -11.59 -10.31 -9.46
CA GLY A 115 -10.14 -10.47 -9.27
C GLY A 115 -9.51 -9.40 -8.36
N SER A 116 -9.77 -8.12 -8.62
CA SER A 116 -9.44 -6.98 -7.73
C SER A 116 -10.59 -5.99 -7.75
N ALA A 117 -10.94 -5.41 -6.60
CA ALA A 117 -12.01 -4.41 -6.50
C ALA A 117 -11.45 -3.04 -6.10
N PRO A 118 -12.08 -1.95 -6.59
CA PRO A 118 -11.85 -0.61 -6.05
C PRO A 118 -12.13 -0.57 -4.53
N PHE A 119 -11.41 0.30 -3.82
CA PHE A 119 -11.53 0.48 -2.37
C PHE A 119 -12.98 0.66 -1.91
N GLY A 120 -13.73 1.54 -2.58
CA GLY A 120 -15.11 1.86 -2.22
C GLY A 120 -16.02 0.63 -2.22
N ILE A 121 -15.82 -0.29 -3.17
CA ILE A 121 -16.61 -1.53 -3.25
C ILE A 121 -16.30 -2.45 -2.06
N VAL A 122 -15.03 -2.54 -1.65
CA VAL A 122 -14.66 -3.33 -0.47
C VAL A 122 -15.32 -2.76 0.78
N GLN A 123 -15.30 -1.44 0.95
CA GLN A 123 -15.94 -0.75 2.08
C GLN A 123 -17.45 -0.98 2.11
N GLU A 124 -18.13 -0.89 0.97
CA GLU A 124 -19.57 -1.16 0.85
C GLU A 124 -19.93 -2.61 1.23
N LEU A 125 -19.13 -3.58 0.78
CA LEU A 125 -19.35 -4.99 1.09
C LEU A 125 -19.20 -5.27 2.59
N LEU A 126 -18.17 -4.71 3.23
CA LEU A 126 -17.97 -4.85 4.67
C LEU A 126 -19.14 -4.23 5.47
N ALA A 127 -19.57 -3.03 5.10
CA ALA A 127 -20.71 -2.37 5.73
C ALA A 127 -22.00 -3.18 5.55
N ARG A 128 -22.20 -3.82 4.39
CA ARG A 128 -23.34 -4.71 4.14
C ARG A 128 -23.31 -5.95 5.03
N ASP A 129 -22.15 -6.59 5.15
CA ASP A 129 -21.99 -7.80 5.95
C ASP A 129 -22.19 -7.53 7.44
N LEU A 130 -21.72 -6.37 7.95
CA LEU A 130 -21.98 -5.92 9.31
C LEU A 130 -23.49 -5.72 9.56
N ARG A 131 -24.20 -5.02 8.65
CA ARG A 131 -25.65 -4.83 8.75
C ARG A 131 -26.41 -6.16 8.78
N SER A 132 -26.00 -7.12 7.95
CA SER A 132 -26.58 -8.47 7.93
C SER A 132 -26.39 -9.19 9.26
N ALA A 133 -25.16 -9.15 9.82
CA ALA A 133 -24.86 -9.75 11.12
C ALA A 133 -25.70 -9.15 12.27
N LEU A 134 -25.86 -7.82 12.29
CA LEU A 134 -26.70 -7.12 13.27
C LEU A 134 -28.19 -7.49 13.12
N SER A 135 -28.69 -7.63 11.89
CA SER A 135 -30.07 -8.05 11.61
C SER A 135 -30.34 -9.49 12.06
N SER A 136 -29.40 -10.41 11.83
CA SER A 136 -29.52 -11.81 12.26
C SER A 136 -29.35 -12.00 13.77
N ALA A 137 -28.64 -11.11 14.47
CA ALA A 137 -28.54 -11.15 15.93
C ALA A 137 -29.85 -10.74 16.62
N ARG A 138 -30.66 -9.90 15.98
CA ARG A 138 -31.94 -9.40 16.52
C ARG A 138 -33.06 -10.47 16.52
N THR A 139 -32.96 -11.51 15.70
CA THR A 139 -34.01 -12.53 15.55
C THR A 139 -33.90 -13.72 16.52
N LYS A 140 -32.78 -13.88 17.25
CA LYS A 140 -32.58 -14.96 18.24
C LYS A 140 -33.12 -14.67 19.65
N LYS A 141 -33.80 -13.53 19.86
CA LYS A 141 -34.38 -13.14 21.15
C LYS A 141 -35.91 -13.29 21.08
N LYS A 142 -36.42 -14.52 20.97
CA LYS A 142 -37.81 -14.87 21.20
C LYS A 142 -37.93 -16.28 21.74
#